data_AF-A0A8T2LHW3-F1
#
_entry.id   AF-A0A8T2LHW3-F1
#
_cell.length_a   1.000
_cell.length_b   1.000
_cell.length_c   1.000
_cell.angle_alpha   90.00
_cell.angle_beta   90.00
_cell.angle_gamma   90.00
#
_symmetry.space_group_name_H-M   'P 1'
#
loop_
_entity.id
_entity.type
_entity.pdbx_description
1 polymer ?
#
loop_
_entity_poly.entity_id
_entity_poly.type
_entity_poly.pdbx_seq_one_letter_code
_entity_poly.pdbx_strand_id
1 'polypeptide(L)'
;MWFRLRGLSSGAEADLSLSHYRSQLDLSLLRIRGVGLGQEGGVSVRMQVSIVCTEHNLKGRNSDDRPNRSSSMGAGHNKPRPYSSRPYTQGHAHMNEATGRNSSMKYRNLGKCGLRVSCLGLGTWVTFGSQISDEVAESVLTVAYENGVNLFDTAEIYSSGRAETTLGNIIKKKGWRRSSFVITTKIYWGGQAETERGLSRKHIIEGLRGSLSRLQMDYVDIVFANRTDINTPMEEVVRAMTFVINQGLAMYWGTSRWSAMEIMEAYSVARQFNLIPPVCEQAEYHYFQRDKVEVQLPELYHKIGVGVMTWSPLACGLITGKYCDGVPDSSRAALKGYEWLKEKVQCDDGRKQMMKIKELQTLAEKLGCTAAQLAIAWCMRSEGVSCVLIGVSSTEQLLENLGAIKILSILTPELLVQMDSVLLNTPQNKKEPRR
;
A
#
# COMPACT_ATOMS: atom_id res chain seq x y z
N MET A 1 34.69 -7.81 31.81
CA MET A 1 35.63 -8.91 32.08
C MET A 1 37.01 -8.45 31.60
N TRP A 2 37.97 -8.26 32.49
CA TRP A 2 39.32 -7.79 32.16
C TRP A 2 40.22 -9.00 31.90
N PHE A 3 40.98 -9.01 30.79
CA PHE A 3 42.15 -9.89 30.66
C PHE A 3 43.32 -9.17 29.96
N ARG A 4 44.49 -9.43 30.54
CA ARG A 4 45.82 -8.88 30.28
C ARG A 4 46.58 -9.94 29.47
N LEU A 5 47.21 -9.59 28.35
CA LEU A 5 48.09 -10.50 27.62
C LEU A 5 49.53 -9.97 27.66
N ARG A 6 50.40 -10.74 28.30
CA ARG A 6 51.86 -10.69 28.16
C ARG A 6 52.24 -11.37 26.83
N GLY A 7 53.28 -10.84 26.20
CA GLY A 7 53.74 -11.29 24.89
C GLY A 7 54.39 -12.66 24.87
N LEU A 8 54.55 -13.18 23.66
CA LEU A 8 55.61 -14.08 23.24
C LEU A 8 55.86 -13.89 21.73
N SER A 9 57.11 -14.12 21.38
CA SER A 9 57.83 -13.81 20.15
C SER A 9 57.65 -14.85 19.03
N SER A 10 57.99 -14.39 17.81
CA SER A 10 58.59 -15.14 16.70
C SER A 10 57.89 -16.39 16.15
N GLY A 11 57.38 -16.26 14.92
CA GLY A 11 57.51 -17.26 13.86
C GLY A 11 56.72 -18.56 14.00
N ALA A 12 55.53 -18.62 13.40
CA ALA A 12 54.97 -19.84 12.83
C ALA A 12 53.87 -19.47 11.83
N GLU A 13 54.05 -19.88 10.56
CA GLU A 13 52.95 -20.05 9.61
C GLU A 13 52.03 -21.16 10.13
N ALA A 14 50.72 -20.91 10.13
CA ALA A 14 49.71 -21.96 10.28
C ALA A 14 48.49 -21.62 9.42
N ASP A 15 48.34 -22.41 8.36
CA ASP A 15 47.14 -22.59 7.56
C ASP A 15 45.97 -23.03 8.47
N LEU A 16 44.83 -22.33 8.44
CA LEU A 16 43.60 -22.76 9.09
C LEU A 16 42.36 -22.34 8.30
N SER A 17 41.93 -23.30 7.48
CA SER A 17 40.55 -23.69 7.14
C SER A 17 39.41 -22.91 7.81
N LEU A 18 38.50 -22.37 6.98
CA LEU A 18 37.23 -21.76 7.36
C LEU A 18 36.34 -22.76 8.12
N SER A 19 36.04 -22.47 9.38
CA SER A 19 34.74 -22.84 9.95
C SER A 19 34.27 -21.85 11.02
N HIS A 20 33.07 -21.34 10.77
CA HIS A 20 32.09 -20.79 11.72
C HIS A 20 32.35 -19.46 12.45
N TYR A 21 31.27 -18.65 12.43
CA TYR A 21 31.04 -17.36 13.08
C TYR A 21 31.68 -16.11 12.46
N ARG A 22 30.82 -15.28 11.84
CA ARG A 22 30.91 -13.82 12.03
C ARG A 22 29.58 -13.12 11.84
N SER A 23 29.20 -12.47 12.93
CA SER A 23 28.23 -11.41 13.07
C SER A 23 28.55 -10.20 12.18
N GLN A 24 27.50 -9.43 11.91
CA GLN A 24 27.42 -8.19 11.15
C GLN A 24 28.61 -7.24 11.34
N LEU A 25 29.22 -6.83 10.21
CA LEU A 25 29.82 -5.51 10.01
C LEU A 25 29.64 -5.15 8.53
N ASP A 26 28.78 -4.17 8.28
CA ASP A 26 28.49 -3.59 6.97
C ASP A 26 29.61 -2.60 6.61
N LEU A 27 30.40 -2.93 5.58
CA LEU A 27 31.53 -2.13 5.08
C LEU A 27 31.13 -1.32 3.83
N SER A 28 30.08 -0.52 3.91
CA SER A 28 29.58 0.30 2.80
C SER A 28 30.06 1.76 2.78
N LEU A 29 31.08 2.12 3.57
CA LEU A 29 31.71 3.46 3.52
C LEU A 29 33.23 3.36 3.28
N LEU A 30 33.61 3.15 2.02
CA LEU A 30 34.99 3.27 1.56
C LEU A 30 35.04 4.26 0.38
N ARG A 31 35.54 5.47 0.64
CA ARG A 31 35.97 6.41 -0.42
C ARG A 31 37.46 6.21 -0.68
N ILE A 32 37.80 5.75 -1.87
CA ILE A 32 39.18 5.73 -2.38
C ILE A 32 39.46 7.12 -2.97
N ARG A 33 40.53 7.79 -2.52
CA ARG A 33 41.06 9.00 -3.16
C ARG A 33 42.51 8.76 -3.59
N GLY A 34 42.75 8.83 -4.90
CA GLY A 34 44.07 8.95 -5.52
C GLY A 34 44.69 7.63 -5.98
N VAL A 35 44.94 7.54 -7.29
CA VAL A 35 45.81 6.53 -7.91
C VAL A 35 47.05 7.29 -8.40
N GLY A 36 48.22 6.95 -7.86
CA GLY A 36 49.51 7.45 -8.34
C GLY A 36 50.31 6.30 -8.96
N LEU A 37 50.76 6.48 -10.20
CA LEU A 37 51.62 5.54 -10.91
C LEU A 37 53.08 5.71 -10.47
N GLY A 38 53.65 4.69 -9.84
CA GLY A 38 55.10 4.55 -9.62
C GLY A 38 55.65 3.49 -10.57
N GLN A 39 56.76 3.80 -11.24
CA GLN A 39 57.52 2.83 -12.03
C GLN A 39 58.13 1.75 -11.13
N GLU A 40 58.18 0.53 -11.69
CA GLU A 40 58.63 -0.73 -11.09
C GLU A 40 57.67 -1.39 -10.07
N GLY A 41 56.74 -2.19 -10.61
CA GLY A 41 56.50 -3.56 -10.13
C GLY A 41 56.06 -3.76 -8.67
N GLY A 42 55.11 -2.99 -8.15
CA GLY A 42 54.42 -3.33 -6.90
C GLY A 42 53.44 -2.26 -6.44
N VAL A 43 52.14 -2.58 -6.33
CA VAL A 43 51.14 -1.67 -5.78
C VAL A 43 51.17 -1.75 -4.26
N SER A 44 51.67 -0.71 -3.58
CA SER A 44 51.55 -0.56 -2.12
C SER A 44 50.43 0.43 -1.81
N VAL A 45 49.38 -0.03 -1.11
CA VAL A 45 48.28 0.83 -0.64
C VAL A 45 48.50 1.11 0.85
N ARG A 46 48.85 2.34 1.21
CA ARG A 46 48.82 2.82 2.60
C ARG A 46 47.41 3.32 2.94
N MET A 47 46.83 2.74 3.98
CA MET A 47 45.47 3.05 4.43
C MET A 47 45.56 3.79 5.77
N GLN A 48 45.08 5.04 5.80
CA GLN A 48 45.03 5.85 7.03
C GLN A 48 43.58 5.93 7.50
N VAL A 49 43.31 5.46 8.72
CA VAL A 49 41.98 5.46 9.34
C VAL A 49 41.93 6.60 10.36
N SER A 50 40.96 7.50 10.22
CA SER A 50 40.67 8.55 11.22
C SER A 50 39.29 8.28 11.82
N ILE A 51 39.24 8.03 13.13
CA ILE A 51 37.99 7.84 13.88
C ILE A 51 37.65 9.18 14.54
N VAL A 52 36.48 9.73 14.21
CA VAL A 52 35.92 10.91 14.89
C VAL A 52 34.90 10.40 15.91
N CYS A 53 35.27 10.38 17.19
CA CYS A 53 34.32 10.22 18.29
C CYS A 53 33.68 11.58 18.60
N THR A 54 32.35 11.66 18.59
CA THR A 54 31.63 12.78 19.20
C THR A 54 30.90 12.26 20.44
N GLU A 55 31.39 12.65 21.63
CA GLU A 55 30.68 12.45 22.89
C GLU A 55 29.68 13.60 23.08
N HIS A 56 28.39 13.27 23.19
CA HIS A 56 27.39 14.18 23.73
C HIS A 56 27.38 14.06 25.26
N ASN A 57 27.94 15.07 25.94
CA ASN A 57 27.84 15.22 27.37
C ASN A 57 26.71 16.20 27.73
N LEU A 58 25.69 15.71 28.42
CA LEU A 58 24.66 16.51 29.08
C LEU A 58 25.21 16.99 30.43
N LYS A 59 25.35 18.31 30.63
CA LYS A 59 25.36 18.95 31.96
C LYS A 59 25.02 20.43 31.80
N GLY A 60 23.98 20.87 32.51
CA GLY A 60 23.50 22.24 32.48
C GLY A 60 24.36 23.22 33.28
N ARG A 61 24.11 24.50 33.05
CA ARG A 61 24.17 25.57 34.05
C ARG A 61 23.51 26.85 33.53
N ASN A 62 22.82 27.50 34.44
CA ASN A 62 22.19 28.82 34.35
C ASN A 62 23.19 29.95 34.08
N SER A 63 22.59 31.12 33.82
CA SER A 63 23.01 32.50 34.07
C SER A 63 23.45 33.33 32.87
N ASP A 64 22.68 34.40 32.72
CA ASP A 64 22.96 35.73 32.16
C ASP A 64 24.26 35.95 31.39
N ASP A 65 24.13 36.43 30.14
CA ASP A 65 24.85 37.65 29.76
C ASP A 65 24.31 38.24 28.44
N ARG A 66 23.87 39.51 28.51
CA ARG A 66 23.72 40.40 27.36
C ARG A 66 25.09 40.91 26.94
N PRO A 67 25.24 41.35 25.67
CA PRO A 67 25.63 42.74 25.53
C PRO A 67 24.85 43.52 24.47
N ASN A 68 24.53 44.75 24.88
CA ASN A 68 24.13 45.88 24.07
C ASN A 68 25.23 46.24 23.06
N ARG A 69 24.87 46.47 21.79
CA ARG A 69 25.55 47.45 20.94
C ARG A 69 24.54 48.26 20.15
N SER A 70 24.43 49.52 20.57
CA SER A 70 23.82 50.63 19.86
C SER A 70 24.76 51.15 18.76
N SER A 71 24.26 51.33 17.55
CA SER A 71 24.76 52.34 16.63
C SER A 71 23.66 52.76 15.67
N SER A 72 23.51 54.06 15.56
CA SER A 72 22.40 54.81 15.01
C SER A 72 22.63 55.28 13.56
N MET A 73 21.51 55.58 12.90
CA MET A 73 21.29 56.53 11.80
C MET A 73 21.45 56.03 10.35
N GLY A 74 20.35 56.24 9.61
CA GLY A 74 20.21 56.06 8.17
C GLY A 74 18.74 56.12 7.76
N ALA A 75 18.11 57.30 7.90
CA ALA A 75 16.72 57.52 7.54
C ALA A 75 16.53 57.53 6.01
N GLY A 76 15.79 56.55 5.50
CA GLY A 76 15.29 56.50 4.12
C GLY A 76 13.78 56.34 4.13
N HIS A 77 13.07 57.37 3.67
CA HIS A 77 11.61 57.40 3.55
C HIS A 77 11.11 56.33 2.58
N ASN A 78 10.30 55.40 3.07
CA ASN A 78 9.32 54.68 2.26
C ASN A 78 8.05 54.47 3.09
N LYS A 79 6.98 55.17 2.71
CA LYS A 79 5.65 55.06 3.35
C LYS A 79 5.10 53.64 3.12
N PRO A 80 4.75 52.86 4.15
CA PRO A 80 3.94 51.66 3.97
C PRO A 80 2.48 52.05 3.73
N ARG A 81 1.87 51.50 2.69
CA ARG A 81 0.43 51.55 2.42
C ARG A 81 -0.34 50.92 3.62
N PRO A 82 -1.53 51.42 3.97
CA PRO A 82 -2.28 50.86 5.09
C PRO A 82 -2.70 49.42 4.75
N TYR A 83 -2.27 48.48 5.59
CA TYR A 83 -2.82 47.12 5.60
C TYR A 83 -4.31 47.24 5.94
N SER A 84 -5.17 46.97 4.95
CA SER A 84 -6.57 46.70 5.22
C SER A 84 -6.64 45.50 6.18
N SER A 85 -7.18 45.73 7.37
CA SER A 85 -7.54 44.69 8.32
C SER A 85 -8.45 43.67 7.65
N ARG A 86 -7.88 42.56 7.18
CA ARG A 86 -8.66 41.39 6.80
C ARG A 86 -9.37 40.90 8.07
N PRO A 87 -10.68 40.64 8.03
CA PRO A 87 -11.37 40.09 9.18
C PRO A 87 -10.72 38.75 9.53
N TYR A 88 -10.51 38.54 10.83
CA TYR A 88 -10.14 37.26 11.42
C TYR A 88 -10.93 36.16 10.72
N THR A 89 -10.25 35.33 9.92
CA THR A 89 -10.86 34.13 9.35
C THR A 89 -11.34 33.29 10.52
N GLN A 90 -12.66 33.07 10.54
CA GLN A 90 -13.36 32.10 11.38
C GLN A 90 -12.49 30.89 11.66
N GLY A 91 -12.37 30.58 12.96
CA GLY A 91 -11.50 29.54 13.49
C GLY A 91 -11.66 28.21 12.78
N HIS A 92 -10.55 27.46 12.74
CA HIS A 92 -10.42 26.05 12.41
C HIS A 92 -11.78 25.35 12.28
N ALA A 93 -12.30 25.29 11.05
CA ALA A 93 -13.48 24.52 10.74
C ALA A 93 -13.31 23.13 11.35
N HIS A 94 -14.25 22.79 12.24
CA HIS A 94 -14.19 21.71 13.20
C HIS A 94 -13.44 20.46 12.72
N MET A 95 -12.56 19.96 13.59
CA MET A 95 -11.95 18.62 13.56
C MET A 95 -12.97 17.45 13.53
N ASN A 96 -14.26 17.72 13.29
CA ASN A 96 -15.36 16.74 13.32
C ASN A 96 -15.54 15.99 12.00
N GLU A 97 -14.98 16.46 10.88
CA GLU A 97 -15.24 15.87 9.55
C GLU A 97 -14.46 14.59 9.26
N ALA A 98 -13.31 14.35 9.89
CA ALA A 98 -12.38 13.27 9.48
C ALA A 98 -12.39 12.04 10.41
N THR A 99 -13.08 12.12 11.54
CA THR A 99 -13.23 11.00 12.46
C THR A 99 -14.68 10.97 12.87
N GLY A 100 -15.49 10.14 12.22
CA GLY A 100 -16.85 9.89 12.66
C GLY A 100 -16.81 9.61 14.16
N ARG A 101 -17.41 10.50 14.97
CA ARG A 101 -17.32 10.47 16.44
C ARG A 101 -17.81 9.14 17.05
N ASN A 102 -18.43 8.27 16.24
CA ASN A 102 -18.97 6.96 16.58
C ASN A 102 -18.46 5.80 15.69
N SER A 103 -17.43 5.98 14.84
CA SER A 103 -16.95 4.89 13.97
C SER A 103 -15.94 3.98 14.70
N SER A 104 -16.13 2.66 14.60
CA SER A 104 -15.17 1.65 15.06
C SER A 104 -14.00 1.42 14.10
N MET A 105 -13.91 2.18 13.01
CA MET A 105 -12.90 2.03 11.96
C MET A 105 -11.48 2.11 12.52
N LYS A 106 -10.63 1.16 12.12
CA LYS A 106 -9.21 1.14 12.48
C LYS A 106 -8.39 1.68 11.33
N TYR A 107 -7.38 2.46 11.66
CA TYR A 107 -6.43 3.00 10.68
C TYR A 107 -5.06 2.36 10.88
N ARG A 108 -4.39 2.03 9.78
CA ARG A 108 -3.06 1.41 9.74
C ARG A 108 -2.18 2.16 8.75
N ASN A 109 -0.86 2.09 8.93
CA ASN A 109 0.06 2.53 7.89
C ASN A 109 -0.03 1.58 6.69
N LEU A 110 0.10 2.13 5.48
CA LEU A 110 0.21 1.34 4.27
C LEU A 110 1.65 0.85 4.11
N GLY A 111 1.91 -0.37 4.58
CA GLY A 111 3.29 -0.83 4.72
C GLY A 111 4.06 0.02 5.74
N LYS A 112 5.34 0.28 5.45
CA LYS A 112 6.19 1.15 6.28
C LYS A 112 6.09 2.64 5.91
N CYS A 113 5.27 3.02 4.94
CA CYS A 113 5.15 4.43 4.57
C CYS A 113 4.27 5.21 5.58
N GLY A 114 4.36 6.53 5.57
CA GLY A 114 3.63 7.41 6.50
C GLY A 114 2.13 7.52 6.24
N LEU A 115 1.65 7.04 5.09
CA LEU A 115 0.23 7.12 4.70
C LEU A 115 -0.62 6.19 5.57
N ARG A 116 -1.63 6.76 6.23
CA ARG A 116 -2.58 5.99 7.06
C ARG A 116 -3.90 5.78 6.32
N VAL A 117 -4.28 4.51 6.18
CA VAL A 117 -5.50 4.08 5.51
C VAL A 117 -6.44 3.37 6.49
N SER A 118 -7.74 3.47 6.26
CA SER A 118 -8.73 2.64 6.94
C SER A 118 -8.48 1.15 6.62
N CYS A 119 -8.73 0.25 7.56
CA CYS A 119 -8.52 -1.18 7.36
C CYS A 119 -9.48 -1.79 6.31
N LEU A 120 -10.58 -1.09 6.01
CA LEU A 120 -11.45 -1.33 4.88
C LEU A 120 -11.41 -0.13 3.93
N GLY A 121 -11.35 -0.39 2.64
CA GLY A 121 -11.43 0.59 1.58
C GLY A 121 -12.52 0.23 0.58
N LEU A 122 -13.00 1.18 -0.20
CA LEU A 122 -14.07 0.96 -1.17
C LEU A 122 -13.50 0.97 -2.60
N GLY A 123 -13.66 -0.14 -3.31
CA GLY A 123 -13.33 -0.27 -4.73
C GLY A 123 -14.53 0.04 -5.64
N THR A 124 -14.24 0.59 -6.81
CA THR A 124 -15.24 1.02 -7.80
C THR A 124 -15.44 0.04 -8.97
N TRP A 125 -14.70 -1.06 -9.01
CA TRP A 125 -14.75 -2.04 -10.09
C TRP A 125 -16.14 -2.69 -10.21
N VAL A 126 -16.64 -2.83 -11.46
CA VAL A 126 -17.97 -3.34 -11.86
C VAL A 126 -19.11 -2.38 -11.56
N THR A 127 -19.03 -1.65 -10.45
CA THR A 127 -20.16 -0.91 -9.89
C THR A 127 -20.26 0.50 -10.47
N PHE A 128 -19.29 1.36 -10.20
CA PHE A 128 -19.38 2.78 -10.55
C PHE A 128 -19.32 2.99 -12.07
N GLY A 129 -20.20 3.85 -12.59
CA GLY A 129 -20.34 4.11 -14.02
C GLY A 129 -20.79 2.89 -14.85
N SER A 130 -21.36 1.86 -14.20
CA SER A 130 -21.88 0.67 -14.88
C SER A 130 -23.05 0.02 -14.13
N GLN A 131 -22.79 -0.92 -13.21
CA GLN A 131 -23.84 -1.78 -12.61
C GLN A 131 -24.84 -1.00 -11.76
N ILE A 132 -24.39 0.06 -11.07
CA ILE A 132 -25.23 0.89 -10.20
C ILE A 132 -25.35 2.29 -10.78
N SER A 133 -26.45 2.98 -10.47
CA SER A 133 -26.64 4.38 -10.86
C SER A 133 -25.70 5.31 -10.09
N ASP A 134 -25.49 6.52 -10.60
CA ASP A 134 -24.64 7.53 -9.95
C ASP A 134 -25.20 7.95 -8.57
N GLU A 135 -26.52 7.91 -8.37
CA GLU A 135 -27.16 8.20 -7.08
C GLU A 135 -26.88 7.10 -6.04
N VAL A 136 -26.88 5.84 -6.46
CA VAL A 136 -26.49 4.72 -5.59
C VAL A 136 -25.00 4.79 -5.29
N ALA A 137 -24.17 5.10 -6.28
CA ALA A 137 -22.73 5.30 -6.10
C ALA A 137 -22.43 6.44 -5.10
N GLU A 138 -23.15 7.57 -5.20
CA GLU A 138 -23.07 8.68 -4.25
C GLU A 138 -23.46 8.26 -2.84
N SER A 139 -24.54 7.49 -2.70
CA SER A 139 -25.03 7.01 -1.40
C SER A 139 -24.02 6.06 -0.76
N VAL A 140 -23.50 5.10 -1.52
CA VAL A 140 -22.46 4.15 -1.07
C VAL A 140 -21.19 4.90 -0.65
N LEU A 141 -20.70 5.84 -1.47
CA LEU A 141 -19.49 6.60 -1.15
C LEU A 141 -19.68 7.47 0.09
N THR A 142 -20.84 8.11 0.22
CA THR A 142 -21.22 8.93 1.39
C THR A 142 -21.20 8.10 2.67
N VAL A 143 -21.92 6.97 2.66
CA VAL A 143 -21.99 6.08 3.83
C VAL A 143 -20.61 5.53 4.19
N ALA A 144 -19.78 5.21 3.20
CA ALA A 144 -18.42 4.73 3.44
C ALA A 144 -17.59 5.80 4.18
N TYR A 145 -17.58 7.04 3.66
CA TYR A 145 -16.85 8.16 4.25
C TYR A 145 -17.34 8.49 5.66
N GLU A 146 -18.66 8.56 5.88
CA GLU A 146 -19.27 8.82 7.19
C GLU A 146 -18.95 7.73 8.22
N ASN A 147 -18.72 6.50 7.78
CA ASN A 147 -18.26 5.40 8.62
C ASN A 147 -16.74 5.33 8.76
N GLY A 148 -15.99 6.34 8.32
CA GLY A 148 -14.54 6.45 8.48
C GLY A 148 -13.71 5.69 7.44
N VAL A 149 -14.32 5.19 6.37
CA VAL A 149 -13.53 4.73 5.21
C VAL A 149 -12.87 5.94 4.58
N ASN A 150 -11.54 5.94 4.52
CA ASN A 150 -10.80 7.02 3.87
C ASN A 150 -10.17 6.60 2.55
N LEU A 151 -10.09 5.29 2.24
CA LEU A 151 -9.48 4.78 1.02
C LEU A 151 -10.52 4.45 -0.04
N PHE A 152 -10.39 5.07 -1.22
CA PHE A 152 -11.24 4.83 -2.38
C PHE A 152 -10.39 4.49 -3.61
N ASP A 153 -10.70 3.36 -4.24
CA ASP A 153 -9.87 2.75 -5.28
C ASP A 153 -10.62 2.65 -6.63
N THR A 154 -9.92 3.01 -7.70
CA THR A 154 -10.43 2.98 -9.07
C THR A 154 -9.34 2.62 -10.08
N ALA A 155 -9.62 2.70 -11.38
CA ALA A 155 -8.67 2.49 -12.47
C ALA A 155 -9.19 3.13 -13.76
N GLU A 156 -8.27 3.52 -14.65
CA GLU A 156 -8.63 4.12 -15.94
C GLU A 156 -9.53 3.22 -16.80
N ILE A 157 -9.38 1.90 -16.67
CA ILE A 157 -10.12 0.91 -17.45
C ILE A 157 -11.54 0.66 -16.91
N TYR A 158 -11.82 1.02 -15.65
CA TYR A 158 -13.11 0.70 -15.03
C TYR A 158 -14.23 1.47 -15.70
N SER A 159 -15.12 0.72 -16.36
CA SER A 159 -16.20 1.26 -17.17
C SER A 159 -15.68 2.27 -18.21
N SER A 160 -14.49 2.02 -18.79
CA SER A 160 -13.82 2.91 -19.73
C SER A 160 -13.66 4.35 -19.21
N GLY A 161 -13.21 4.49 -17.96
CA GLY A 161 -13.01 5.79 -17.30
C GLY A 161 -14.27 6.39 -16.66
N ARG A 162 -15.46 5.81 -16.88
CA ARG A 162 -16.68 6.34 -16.23
C ARG A 162 -16.65 6.19 -14.72
N ALA A 163 -16.04 5.14 -14.18
CA ALA A 163 -15.91 4.97 -12.73
C ALA A 163 -15.15 6.14 -12.08
N GLU A 164 -14.07 6.60 -12.71
CA GLU A 164 -13.29 7.77 -12.27
C GLU A 164 -14.10 9.07 -12.36
N THR A 165 -14.89 9.22 -13.44
CA THR A 165 -15.76 10.38 -13.64
C THR A 165 -16.85 10.45 -12.57
N THR A 166 -17.55 9.34 -12.31
CA THR A 166 -18.55 9.24 -11.23
C THR A 166 -17.93 9.53 -9.88
N LEU A 167 -16.77 8.92 -9.56
CA LEU A 167 -16.08 9.16 -8.28
C LEU A 167 -15.69 10.63 -8.10
N GLY A 168 -15.10 11.25 -9.13
CA GLY A 168 -14.71 12.66 -9.12
C GLY A 168 -15.90 13.61 -8.95
N ASN A 169 -17.00 13.35 -9.67
CA ASN A 169 -18.24 14.12 -9.55
C ASN A 169 -18.82 14.08 -8.13
N ILE A 170 -18.88 12.89 -7.52
CA ILE A 170 -19.39 12.74 -6.16
C ILE A 170 -18.49 13.51 -5.18
N ILE A 171 -17.17 13.32 -5.22
CA ILE A 171 -16.24 13.98 -4.29
C ILE A 171 -16.35 15.51 -4.40
N LYS A 172 -16.39 16.03 -5.64
CA LYS A 172 -16.57 17.46 -5.90
C LYS A 172 -17.91 17.97 -5.36
N LYS A 173 -19.00 17.22 -5.58
CA LYS A 173 -20.35 17.56 -5.08
C LYS A 173 -20.40 17.58 -3.56
N LYS A 174 -19.78 16.59 -2.90
CA LYS A 174 -19.75 16.48 -1.43
C LYS A 174 -18.85 17.52 -0.77
N GLY A 175 -17.88 18.08 -1.50
CA GLY A 175 -17.00 19.13 -1.00
C GLY A 175 -16.08 18.66 0.14
N TRP A 176 -15.83 17.36 0.27
CA TRP A 176 -14.94 16.83 1.30
C TRP A 176 -13.52 17.37 1.11
N ARG A 177 -12.83 17.65 2.22
CA ARG A 177 -11.45 18.13 2.19
C ARG A 177 -10.56 17.08 1.52
N ARG A 178 -9.88 17.43 0.43
CA ARG A 178 -8.96 16.53 -0.31
C ARG A 178 -7.93 15.85 0.59
N SER A 179 -7.51 16.51 1.66
CA SER A 179 -6.56 16.01 2.66
C SER A 179 -7.12 14.98 3.63
N SER A 180 -8.43 14.69 3.60
CA SER A 180 -9.10 13.78 4.54
C SER A 180 -9.26 12.34 4.02
N PHE A 181 -9.03 12.13 2.72
CA PHE A 181 -9.20 10.83 2.07
C PHE A 181 -8.02 10.50 1.17
N VAL A 182 -7.94 9.23 0.81
CA VAL A 182 -6.90 8.59 0.02
C VAL A 182 -7.54 8.05 -1.27
N ILE A 183 -7.14 8.59 -2.41
CA ILE A 183 -7.56 8.12 -3.74
C ILE A 183 -6.46 7.31 -4.37
N THR A 184 -6.81 6.14 -4.88
CA THR A 184 -5.91 5.31 -5.68
C THR A 184 -6.50 5.05 -7.05
N THR A 185 -5.68 5.17 -8.09
CA THR A 185 -6.03 4.73 -9.45
C THR A 185 -4.95 3.79 -10.00
N LYS A 186 -5.28 3.03 -11.04
CA LYS A 186 -4.38 2.07 -11.68
C LYS A 186 -4.28 2.33 -13.17
N ILE A 187 -3.05 2.26 -13.67
CA ILE A 187 -2.70 2.49 -15.08
C ILE A 187 -2.23 1.18 -15.72
N TYR A 188 -2.80 0.86 -16.88
CA TYR A 188 -2.31 -0.12 -17.86
C TYR A 188 -3.16 -0.13 -19.15
N TRP A 189 -4.47 0.10 -19.08
CA TRP A 189 -5.37 0.02 -20.24
C TRP A 189 -6.19 1.31 -20.35
N GLY A 190 -5.69 2.31 -21.08
CA GLY A 190 -6.36 3.60 -21.23
C GLY A 190 -7.13 3.79 -22.53
N GLY A 191 -6.91 2.94 -23.53
CA GLY A 191 -7.56 3.09 -24.83
C GLY A 191 -7.31 1.93 -25.79
N GLN A 192 -7.74 2.12 -27.04
CA GLN A 192 -7.68 1.09 -28.08
C GLN A 192 -6.37 1.12 -28.85
N ALA A 193 -5.74 2.28 -28.98
CA ALA A 193 -4.49 2.42 -29.72
C ALA A 193 -3.35 1.66 -29.01
N GLU A 194 -2.35 1.24 -29.78
CA GLU A 194 -1.21 0.47 -29.26
C GLU A 194 -0.44 1.22 -28.18
N THR A 195 -0.43 2.56 -28.26
CA THR A 195 0.28 3.42 -27.29
C THR A 195 -0.58 3.83 -26.08
N GLU A 196 -1.85 3.42 -26.02
CA GLU A 196 -2.78 3.71 -24.93
C GLU A 196 -2.89 2.53 -23.94
N ARG A 197 -1.85 1.70 -23.88
CA ARG A 197 -1.74 0.57 -22.95
C ARG A 197 -0.30 0.32 -22.49
N GLY A 198 -0.15 -0.52 -21.47
CA GLY A 198 1.13 -0.95 -20.91
C GLY A 198 1.65 -0.01 -19.83
N LEU A 199 2.94 -0.14 -19.53
CA LEU A 199 3.65 0.65 -18.52
C LEU A 199 4.79 1.49 -19.11
N SER A 200 4.74 1.75 -20.42
CA SER A 200 5.65 2.71 -21.05
C SER A 200 5.54 4.07 -20.37
N ARG A 201 6.63 4.84 -20.37
CA ARG A 201 6.64 6.20 -19.84
C ARG A 201 5.57 7.08 -20.47
N LYS A 202 5.31 6.90 -21.77
CA LYS A 202 4.23 7.59 -22.50
C LYS A 202 2.89 7.30 -21.84
N HIS A 203 2.51 6.02 -21.73
CA HIS A 203 1.20 5.65 -21.20
C HIS A 203 1.05 5.97 -19.71
N ILE A 204 2.08 5.77 -18.88
CA ILE A 204 2.02 6.13 -17.45
C ILE A 204 1.68 7.61 -17.27
N ILE A 205 2.35 8.50 -18.01
CA ILE A 205 2.14 9.95 -17.88
C ILE A 205 0.80 10.36 -18.47
N GLU A 206 0.48 9.90 -19.69
CA GLU A 206 -0.76 10.27 -20.39
C GLU A 206 -2.00 9.67 -19.72
N GLY A 207 -1.95 8.39 -19.38
CA GLY A 207 -3.02 7.67 -18.67
C GLY A 207 -3.31 8.27 -17.30
N LEU A 208 -2.28 8.62 -16.52
CA LEU A 208 -2.49 9.28 -15.22
C LEU A 208 -3.09 10.68 -15.39
N ARG A 209 -2.62 11.48 -16.35
CA ARG A 209 -3.22 12.80 -16.64
C ARG A 209 -4.68 12.67 -17.06
N GLY A 210 -5.01 11.68 -17.90
CA GLY A 210 -6.38 11.37 -18.27
C GLY A 210 -7.24 11.00 -17.06
N SER A 211 -6.69 10.18 -16.16
CA SER A 211 -7.35 9.76 -14.92
C SER A 211 -7.61 10.95 -13.99
N LEU A 212 -6.62 11.82 -13.79
CA LEU A 212 -6.75 13.05 -12.98
C LEU A 212 -7.80 14.01 -13.55
N SER A 213 -7.85 14.15 -14.88
CA SER A 213 -8.87 14.94 -15.56
C SER A 213 -10.28 14.41 -15.27
N ARG A 214 -10.50 13.09 -15.41
CA ARG A 214 -11.79 12.45 -15.10
C ARG A 214 -12.16 12.56 -13.61
N LEU A 215 -11.18 12.37 -12.73
CA LEU A 215 -11.34 12.52 -11.28
C LEU A 215 -11.55 13.97 -10.84
N GLN A 216 -11.20 14.95 -11.67
CA GLN A 216 -11.18 16.38 -11.34
C GLN A 216 -10.29 16.67 -10.13
N MET A 217 -9.08 16.10 -10.12
CA MET A 217 -8.11 16.24 -9.04
C MET A 217 -6.73 16.60 -9.57
N ASP A 218 -5.95 17.32 -8.78
CA ASP A 218 -4.56 17.64 -9.13
C ASP A 218 -3.63 16.43 -8.93
N TYR A 219 -3.97 15.55 -7.98
CA TYR A 219 -3.18 14.37 -7.65
C TYR A 219 -4.01 13.21 -7.11
N VAL A 220 -3.51 11.99 -7.28
CA VAL A 220 -3.94 10.80 -6.53
C VAL A 220 -2.95 10.51 -5.40
N ASP A 221 -3.39 9.87 -4.33
CA ASP A 221 -2.47 9.50 -3.25
C ASP A 221 -1.56 8.35 -3.67
N ILE A 222 -2.08 7.39 -4.44
CA ILE A 222 -1.29 6.30 -5.00
C ILE A 222 -1.68 6.04 -6.44
N VAL A 223 -0.70 6.06 -7.34
CA VAL A 223 -0.84 5.50 -8.69
C VAL A 223 -0.28 4.08 -8.71
N PHE A 224 -1.08 3.12 -9.18
CA PHE A 224 -0.67 1.72 -9.28
C PHE A 224 -0.37 1.34 -10.74
N ALA A 225 0.65 0.50 -10.93
CA ALA A 225 0.71 -0.35 -12.11
C ALA A 225 -0.34 -1.46 -11.98
N ASN A 226 -1.35 -1.48 -12.87
CA ASN A 226 -2.51 -2.39 -12.74
C ASN A 226 -2.14 -3.88 -12.91
N ARG A 227 -1.08 -4.15 -13.69
CA ARG A 227 -0.44 -5.46 -13.87
C ARG A 227 1.01 -5.26 -14.28
N THR A 228 1.76 -6.34 -14.45
CA THR A 228 3.12 -6.32 -15.01
C THR A 228 3.06 -6.08 -16.52
N ASP A 229 4.10 -5.45 -17.07
CA ASP A 229 4.29 -5.24 -18.50
C ASP A 229 5.59 -5.88 -18.95
N ILE A 230 5.50 -6.93 -19.76
CA ILE A 230 6.66 -7.65 -20.28
C ILE A 230 7.37 -6.89 -21.42
N ASN A 231 6.71 -5.87 -22.00
CA ASN A 231 7.22 -5.12 -23.14
C ASN A 231 7.95 -3.84 -22.73
N THR A 232 7.85 -3.42 -21.45
CA THR A 232 8.50 -2.21 -20.95
C THR A 232 9.57 -2.58 -19.91
N PRO A 233 10.83 -2.13 -20.06
CA PRO A 233 11.88 -2.36 -19.07
C PRO A 233 11.54 -1.78 -17.70
N MET A 234 11.90 -2.50 -16.63
CA MET A 234 11.63 -2.08 -15.24
C MET A 234 12.17 -0.68 -14.93
N GLU A 235 13.35 -0.34 -15.44
CA GLU A 235 13.95 0.99 -15.27
C GLU A 235 13.04 2.10 -15.80
N GLU A 236 12.44 1.92 -16.97
CA GLU A 236 11.54 2.90 -17.56
C GLU A 236 10.29 3.08 -16.70
N VAL A 237 9.69 1.97 -16.24
CA VAL A 237 8.51 1.98 -15.36
C VAL A 237 8.81 2.76 -14.07
N VAL A 238 9.89 2.43 -13.37
CA VAL A 238 10.25 3.06 -12.09
C VAL A 238 10.60 4.55 -12.29
N ARG A 239 11.28 4.91 -13.38
CA ARG A 239 11.55 6.32 -13.73
C ARG A 239 10.27 7.09 -14.07
N ALA A 240 9.32 6.48 -14.76
CA ALA A 240 8.04 7.10 -15.08
C ALA A 240 7.19 7.32 -13.82
N MET A 241 7.09 6.31 -12.95
CA MET A 241 6.40 6.42 -11.65
C MET A 241 7.05 7.47 -10.74
N THR A 242 8.38 7.50 -10.69
CA THR A 242 9.12 8.54 -9.96
C THR A 242 8.87 9.93 -10.53
N PHE A 243 8.82 10.05 -11.86
CA PHE A 243 8.54 11.32 -12.52
C PHE A 243 7.15 11.86 -12.16
N VAL A 244 6.10 11.06 -12.23
CA VAL A 244 4.75 11.53 -11.93
C VAL A 244 4.60 11.94 -10.45
N ILE A 245 5.34 11.30 -9.54
CA ILE A 245 5.42 11.74 -8.13
C ILE A 245 6.14 13.08 -8.01
N ASN A 246 7.30 13.23 -8.64
CA ASN A 246 8.06 14.49 -8.61
C ASN A 246 7.33 15.66 -9.28
N GLN A 247 6.40 15.38 -10.20
CA GLN A 247 5.51 16.38 -10.81
C GLN A 247 4.28 16.70 -9.94
N GLY A 248 4.11 16.03 -8.79
CA GLY A 248 2.96 16.23 -7.91
C GLY A 248 1.67 15.62 -8.43
N LEU A 249 1.70 14.73 -9.43
CA LEU A 249 0.52 14.05 -9.98
C LEU A 249 0.10 12.84 -9.12
N ALA A 250 1.04 12.31 -8.34
CA ALA A 250 0.79 11.27 -7.34
C ALA A 250 1.64 11.51 -6.09
N MET A 251 1.18 11.08 -4.91
CA MET A 251 1.99 11.15 -3.69
C MET A 251 2.93 9.93 -3.56
N TYR A 252 2.43 8.75 -3.91
CA TYR A 252 3.16 7.50 -3.92
C TYR A 252 2.82 6.67 -5.17
N TRP A 253 3.54 5.57 -5.36
CA TRP A 253 3.15 4.56 -6.34
C TRP A 253 3.20 3.15 -5.76
N GLY A 254 2.49 2.24 -6.40
CA GLY A 254 2.45 0.83 -6.02
C GLY A 254 2.31 -0.10 -7.22
N THR A 255 2.32 -1.40 -6.93
CA THR A 255 2.17 -2.47 -7.90
C THR A 255 0.85 -3.21 -7.69
N SER A 256 0.33 -3.88 -8.71
CA SER A 256 -0.81 -4.78 -8.57
C SER A 256 -0.63 -6.00 -9.45
N ARG A 257 -0.83 -7.19 -8.88
CA ARG A 257 -0.65 -8.49 -9.57
C ARG A 257 0.81 -8.81 -9.92
N TRP A 258 1.77 -8.09 -9.34
CA TRP A 258 3.19 -8.34 -9.58
C TRP A 258 3.71 -9.48 -8.70
N SER A 259 4.59 -10.32 -9.21
CA SER A 259 5.29 -11.32 -8.41
C SER A 259 6.20 -10.65 -7.38
N ALA A 260 6.57 -11.38 -6.32
CA ALA A 260 7.54 -10.86 -5.35
C ALA A 260 8.91 -10.56 -5.97
N MET A 261 9.27 -11.26 -7.05
CA MET A 261 10.50 -11.01 -7.81
C MET A 261 10.44 -9.65 -8.50
N GLU A 262 9.37 -9.36 -9.24
CA GLU A 262 9.22 -8.09 -9.98
C GLU A 262 9.13 -6.89 -9.02
N ILE A 263 8.49 -7.05 -7.85
CA ILE A 263 8.46 -6.00 -6.81
C ILE A 263 9.88 -5.74 -6.29
N MET A 264 10.68 -6.79 -6.07
CA MET A 264 12.07 -6.64 -5.65
C MET A 264 12.95 -6.04 -6.74
N GLU A 265 12.70 -6.36 -8.01
CA GLU A 265 13.37 -5.76 -9.15
C GLU A 265 13.10 -4.25 -9.22
N ALA A 266 11.84 -3.82 -9.08
CA ALA A 266 11.48 -2.41 -9.00
C ALA A 266 12.18 -1.69 -7.84
N TYR A 267 12.25 -2.34 -6.67
CA TYR A 267 12.98 -1.81 -5.52
C TYR A 267 14.50 -1.71 -5.80
N SER A 268 15.08 -2.73 -6.43
CA SER A 268 16.51 -2.75 -6.80
C SER A 268 16.85 -1.62 -7.76
N VAL A 269 16.08 -1.45 -8.83
CA VAL A 269 16.18 -0.33 -9.78
C VAL A 269 16.07 1.01 -9.05
N ALA A 270 15.11 1.15 -8.14
CA ALA A 270 14.94 2.38 -7.39
C ALA A 270 16.16 2.70 -6.51
N ARG A 271 16.75 1.70 -5.86
CA ARG A 271 17.98 1.90 -5.06
C ARG A 271 19.20 2.20 -5.92
N GLN A 272 19.37 1.50 -7.04
CA GLN A 272 20.50 1.69 -7.94
C GLN A 272 20.52 3.10 -8.55
N PHE A 273 19.36 3.63 -8.92
CA PHE A 273 19.26 4.91 -9.63
C PHE A 273 18.73 6.07 -8.77
N ASN A 274 18.65 5.89 -7.44
CA ASN A 274 18.12 6.87 -6.50
C ASN A 274 16.71 7.37 -6.89
N LEU A 275 15.84 6.45 -7.26
CA LEU A 275 14.44 6.68 -7.61
C LEU A 275 13.52 6.30 -6.43
N ILE A 276 12.22 6.52 -6.59
CA ILE A 276 11.23 6.26 -5.55
C ILE A 276 10.75 4.80 -5.68
N PRO A 277 10.89 3.94 -4.65
CA PRO A 277 10.40 2.56 -4.69
C PRO A 277 8.87 2.48 -4.50
N PRO A 278 8.22 1.38 -4.90
CA PRO A 278 6.79 1.19 -4.65
C PRO A 278 6.52 1.00 -3.15
N VAL A 279 5.39 1.52 -2.66
CA VAL A 279 5.04 1.44 -1.23
C VAL A 279 4.04 0.34 -0.89
N CYS A 280 3.34 -0.19 -1.90
CA CYS A 280 2.24 -1.13 -1.70
C CYS A 280 2.11 -2.08 -2.90
N GLU A 281 1.75 -3.33 -2.62
CA GLU A 281 1.24 -4.27 -3.61
C GLU A 281 -0.28 -4.46 -3.40
N GLN A 282 -1.04 -4.34 -4.49
CA GLN A 282 -2.48 -4.58 -4.51
C GLN A 282 -2.78 -6.00 -5.01
N ALA A 283 -3.06 -6.94 -4.09
CA ALA A 283 -3.12 -8.39 -4.36
C ALA A 283 -4.47 -9.05 -4.04
N GLU A 284 -4.84 -10.09 -4.78
CA GLU A 284 -6.05 -10.88 -4.48
C GLU A 284 -5.86 -11.62 -3.16
N TYR A 285 -6.86 -11.54 -2.27
CA TYR A 285 -6.84 -12.27 -1.01
C TYR A 285 -8.24 -12.61 -0.53
N HIS A 286 -8.47 -13.90 -0.35
CA HIS A 286 -9.70 -14.46 0.19
C HIS A 286 -9.45 -15.93 0.54
N TYR A 287 -10.46 -16.63 1.08
CA TYR A 287 -10.34 -18.04 1.48
C TYR A 287 -9.67 -18.95 0.46
N PHE A 288 -10.01 -18.80 -0.82
CA PHE A 288 -9.48 -19.64 -1.91
C PHE A 288 -8.24 -19.09 -2.63
N GLN A 289 -7.66 -17.98 -2.16
CA GLN A 289 -6.48 -17.36 -2.75
C GLN A 289 -5.61 -16.76 -1.63
N ARG A 290 -4.60 -17.51 -1.20
CA ARG A 290 -3.86 -17.23 0.07
C ARG A 290 -2.37 -17.07 -0.11
N ASP A 291 -1.74 -17.89 -0.95
CA ASP A 291 -0.29 -18.10 -1.00
C ASP A 291 0.52 -16.81 -1.08
N LYS A 292 0.16 -15.90 -2.00
CA LYS A 292 0.90 -14.66 -2.21
C LYS A 292 0.90 -13.79 -0.94
N VAL A 293 -0.27 -13.55 -0.37
CA VAL A 293 -0.44 -12.62 0.75
C VAL A 293 0.02 -13.20 2.08
N GLU A 294 -0.13 -14.51 2.29
CA GLU A 294 0.27 -15.15 3.56
C GLU A 294 1.75 -15.56 3.59
N VAL A 295 2.39 -15.81 2.44
CA VAL A 295 3.78 -16.31 2.40
C VAL A 295 4.76 -15.30 1.81
N GLN A 296 4.43 -14.68 0.66
CA GLN A 296 5.40 -13.86 -0.07
C GLN A 296 5.44 -12.41 0.43
N LEU A 297 4.27 -11.78 0.59
CA LEU A 297 4.19 -10.36 0.94
C LEU A 297 4.70 -10.01 2.35
N PRO A 298 4.58 -10.87 3.39
CA PRO A 298 5.19 -10.58 4.70
C PRO A 298 6.71 -10.44 4.60
N GLU A 299 7.38 -11.26 3.79
CA GLU A 299 8.81 -11.15 3.55
C GLU A 299 9.18 -9.82 2.88
N LEU A 300 8.38 -9.35 1.91
CA LEU A 300 8.60 -8.05 1.27
C LEU A 300 8.38 -6.89 2.25
N TYR A 301 7.36 -6.97 3.12
CA TYR A 301 7.16 -5.99 4.17
C TYR A 301 8.37 -5.88 5.10
N HIS A 302 8.91 -7.00 5.57
CA HIS A 302 10.07 -6.99 6.45
C HIS A 302 11.33 -6.48 5.75
N LYS A 303 11.59 -6.92 4.51
CA LYS A 303 12.82 -6.59 3.76
C LYS A 303 12.83 -5.17 3.18
N ILE A 304 11.75 -4.73 2.56
CA ILE A 304 11.70 -3.49 1.78
C ILE A 304 10.55 -2.55 2.18
N GLY A 305 9.70 -2.96 3.12
CA GLY A 305 8.65 -2.09 3.68
C GLY A 305 7.38 -1.96 2.85
N VAL A 306 7.22 -2.78 1.81
CA VAL A 306 6.02 -2.79 0.94
C VAL A 306 4.82 -3.27 1.74
N GLY A 307 3.75 -2.47 1.75
CA GLY A 307 2.46 -2.81 2.35
C GLY A 307 1.59 -3.67 1.44
N VAL A 308 0.48 -4.15 1.99
CA VAL A 308 -0.49 -4.96 1.25
C VAL A 308 -1.86 -4.30 1.30
N MET A 309 -2.43 -4.07 0.12
CA MET A 309 -3.82 -3.72 -0.08
C MET A 309 -4.50 -4.88 -0.80
N THR A 310 -5.48 -5.54 -0.18
CA THR A 310 -6.08 -6.72 -0.79
C THR A 310 -7.36 -6.39 -1.55
N TRP A 311 -7.72 -7.22 -2.52
CA TRP A 311 -8.96 -7.09 -3.29
C TRP A 311 -9.69 -8.41 -3.46
N SER A 312 -10.97 -8.32 -3.85
CA SER A 312 -11.91 -9.44 -3.97
C SER A 312 -12.04 -10.31 -2.71
N PRO A 313 -12.21 -9.75 -1.50
CA PRO A 313 -12.31 -10.54 -0.26
C PRO A 313 -13.45 -11.57 -0.26
N LEU A 314 -14.47 -11.34 -1.10
CA LEU A 314 -15.63 -12.22 -1.27
C LEU A 314 -15.58 -13.05 -2.56
N ALA A 315 -14.43 -13.09 -3.26
CA ALA A 315 -14.24 -13.77 -4.55
C ALA A 315 -15.37 -13.45 -5.55
N CYS A 316 -15.60 -12.16 -5.83
CA CYS A 316 -16.69 -11.68 -6.69
C CYS A 316 -18.12 -12.07 -6.21
N GLY A 317 -18.28 -12.25 -4.89
CA GLY A 317 -19.56 -12.61 -4.27
C GLY A 317 -19.74 -14.11 -4.07
N LEU A 318 -18.78 -14.94 -4.49
CA LEU A 318 -18.84 -16.40 -4.31
C LEU A 318 -18.99 -16.77 -2.83
N ILE A 319 -18.19 -16.14 -1.97
CA ILE A 319 -18.08 -16.49 -0.54
C ILE A 319 -19.33 -16.12 0.26
N THR A 320 -20.24 -15.30 -0.29
CA THR A 320 -21.51 -15.02 0.39
C THR A 320 -22.48 -16.20 0.33
N GLY A 321 -22.18 -17.24 -0.46
CA GLY A 321 -23.04 -18.39 -0.72
C GLY A 321 -24.28 -18.08 -1.57
N LYS A 322 -24.35 -16.90 -2.20
CA LYS A 322 -25.48 -16.53 -3.07
C LYS A 322 -25.61 -17.41 -4.32
N TYR A 323 -24.57 -18.21 -4.62
CA TYR A 323 -24.56 -19.13 -5.75
C TYR A 323 -24.77 -20.60 -5.37
N CYS A 324 -25.14 -20.87 -4.10
CA CYS A 324 -25.37 -22.23 -3.61
C CYS A 324 -26.46 -22.98 -4.40
N ASP A 325 -27.48 -22.26 -4.87
CA ASP A 325 -28.68 -22.81 -5.51
C ASP A 325 -28.83 -22.36 -6.99
N GLY A 326 -27.71 -21.97 -7.62
CA GLY A 326 -27.68 -21.45 -9.00
C GLY A 326 -27.19 -20.01 -9.08
N VAL A 327 -27.22 -19.41 -10.28
CA VAL A 327 -26.76 -18.04 -10.50
C VAL A 327 -27.96 -17.08 -10.47
N PRO A 328 -28.07 -16.19 -9.46
CA PRO A 328 -29.18 -15.22 -9.42
C PRO A 328 -29.07 -14.17 -10.53
N ASP A 329 -30.19 -13.72 -11.09
CA ASP A 329 -30.21 -12.75 -12.20
C ASP A 329 -29.63 -11.38 -11.83
N SER A 330 -29.75 -10.97 -10.57
CA SER A 330 -29.21 -9.71 -10.04
C SER A 330 -27.72 -9.80 -9.65
N SER A 331 -27.11 -10.98 -9.79
CA SER A 331 -25.73 -11.23 -9.37
C SER A 331 -24.71 -10.75 -10.39
N ARG A 332 -23.45 -10.59 -9.94
CA ARG A 332 -22.34 -10.24 -10.83
C ARG A 332 -22.12 -11.28 -11.94
N ALA A 333 -22.35 -12.56 -11.65
CA ALA A 333 -22.17 -13.64 -12.61
C ALA A 333 -23.25 -13.68 -13.72
N ALA A 334 -24.36 -12.94 -13.54
CA ALA A 334 -25.40 -12.79 -14.56
C ALA A 334 -25.18 -11.58 -15.49
N LEU A 335 -24.20 -10.70 -15.19
CA LEU A 335 -23.91 -9.54 -16.02
C LEU A 335 -23.20 -9.95 -17.32
N LYS A 336 -23.55 -9.28 -18.42
CA LYS A 336 -22.88 -9.45 -19.71
C LYS A 336 -21.37 -9.15 -19.59
N GLY A 337 -20.52 -10.03 -20.10
CA GLY A 337 -19.06 -9.92 -19.99
C GLY A 337 -18.47 -10.57 -18.72
N TYR A 338 -19.30 -11.20 -17.89
CA TYR A 338 -18.91 -11.96 -16.70
C TYR A 338 -19.18 -13.46 -16.83
N GLU A 339 -19.29 -13.97 -18.06
CA GLU A 339 -19.50 -15.39 -18.36
C GLU A 339 -18.40 -16.26 -17.73
N TRP A 340 -17.16 -15.76 -17.69
CA TRP A 340 -16.03 -16.40 -17.00
C TRP A 340 -16.30 -16.64 -15.50
N LEU A 341 -17.07 -15.77 -14.82
CA LEU A 341 -17.42 -15.94 -13.41
C LEU A 341 -18.50 -17.00 -13.25
N LYS A 342 -19.47 -17.03 -14.17
CA LYS A 342 -20.49 -18.08 -14.23
C LYS A 342 -19.85 -19.45 -14.46
N GLU A 343 -18.92 -19.56 -15.39
CA GLU A 343 -18.13 -20.78 -15.64
C GLU A 343 -17.32 -21.20 -14.41
N LYS A 344 -16.66 -20.24 -13.73
CA LYS A 344 -15.91 -20.50 -12.48
C LYS A 344 -16.80 -21.00 -11.34
N VAL A 345 -18.04 -20.54 -11.25
CA VAL A 345 -19.02 -21.03 -10.25
C VAL A 345 -19.47 -22.46 -10.60
N GLN A 346 -19.69 -22.74 -11.88
CA GLN A 346 -20.29 -24.00 -12.36
C GLN A 346 -19.28 -25.14 -12.51
N CYS A 347 -17.97 -24.86 -12.60
CA CYS A 347 -16.94 -25.88 -12.71
C CYS A 347 -16.80 -26.73 -11.43
N ASP A 348 -16.13 -27.89 -11.54
CA ASP A 348 -15.95 -28.83 -10.43
C ASP A 348 -15.30 -28.20 -9.20
N ASP A 349 -14.27 -27.36 -9.42
CA ASP A 349 -13.59 -26.69 -8.33
C ASP A 349 -14.48 -25.61 -7.69
N GLY A 350 -15.29 -24.89 -8.46
CA GLY A 350 -16.31 -23.98 -7.95
C GLY A 350 -17.33 -24.69 -7.07
N ARG A 351 -17.80 -25.88 -7.48
CA ARG A 351 -18.71 -26.73 -6.69
C ARG A 351 -18.06 -27.20 -5.37
N LYS A 352 -16.79 -27.61 -5.40
CA LYS A 352 -16.04 -27.96 -4.16
C LYS A 352 -15.89 -26.75 -3.24
N GLN A 353 -15.60 -25.57 -3.79
CA GLN A 353 -15.53 -24.32 -3.01
C GLN A 353 -16.89 -24.01 -2.36
N MET A 354 -18.00 -24.27 -3.05
CA MET A 354 -19.34 -24.04 -2.53
C MET A 354 -19.67 -24.91 -1.31
N MET A 355 -19.24 -26.17 -1.30
CA MET A 355 -19.43 -27.03 -0.12
C MET A 355 -18.71 -26.46 1.11
N LYS A 356 -17.47 -26.02 0.93
CA LYS A 356 -16.68 -25.35 2.00
C LYS A 356 -17.34 -24.05 2.45
N ILE A 357 -17.92 -23.28 1.52
CA ILE A 357 -18.67 -22.06 1.86
C ILE A 357 -19.88 -22.38 2.74
N LYS A 358 -20.64 -23.45 2.46
CA LYS A 358 -21.78 -23.86 3.28
C LYS A 358 -21.37 -24.20 4.72
N GLU A 359 -20.25 -24.89 4.89
CA GLU A 359 -19.69 -25.17 6.22
C GLU A 359 -19.27 -23.89 6.95
N LEU A 360 -18.62 -22.96 6.26
CA LEU A 360 -18.24 -21.66 6.83
C LEU A 360 -19.44 -20.74 7.11
N GLN A 361 -20.53 -20.87 6.34
CA GLN A 361 -21.80 -20.19 6.63
C GLN A 361 -22.38 -20.67 7.95
N THR A 362 -22.41 -21.99 8.17
CA THR A 362 -22.87 -22.58 9.44
C THR A 362 -22.03 -22.09 10.62
N LEU A 363 -20.72 -21.91 10.41
CA LEU A 363 -19.83 -21.34 11.41
C LEU A 363 -20.13 -19.85 11.66
N ALA A 364 -20.37 -19.06 10.61
CA ALA A 364 -20.72 -17.64 10.73
C ALA A 364 -22.04 -17.44 11.51
N GLU A 365 -23.04 -18.28 11.26
CA GLU A 365 -24.32 -18.28 11.98
C GLU A 365 -24.13 -18.52 13.48
N LYS A 366 -23.29 -19.50 13.86
CA LYS A 366 -22.94 -19.77 15.28
C LYS A 366 -22.25 -18.57 15.95
N LEU A 367 -21.52 -17.78 15.18
CA LEU A 367 -20.84 -16.56 15.65
C LEU A 367 -21.75 -15.32 15.62
N GLY A 368 -23.00 -15.45 15.15
CA GLY A 368 -23.94 -14.33 15.04
C GLY A 368 -23.55 -13.30 13.98
N CYS A 369 -22.88 -13.72 12.90
CA CYS A 369 -22.43 -12.84 11.83
C CYS A 369 -22.76 -13.42 10.44
N THR A 370 -22.67 -12.59 9.40
CA THR A 370 -22.86 -13.08 8.03
C THR A 370 -21.58 -13.72 7.47
N ALA A 371 -21.72 -14.57 6.47
CA ALA A 371 -20.56 -15.16 5.78
C ALA A 371 -19.63 -14.10 5.16
N ALA A 372 -20.20 -12.99 4.67
CA ALA A 372 -19.43 -11.88 4.15
C ALA A 372 -18.61 -11.19 5.26
N GLN A 373 -19.24 -10.95 6.41
CA GLN A 373 -18.56 -10.37 7.58
C GLN A 373 -17.41 -11.26 8.06
N LEU A 374 -17.65 -12.56 8.19
CA LEU A 374 -16.61 -13.52 8.61
C LEU A 374 -15.43 -13.53 7.63
N ALA A 375 -15.70 -13.57 6.32
CA ALA A 375 -14.68 -13.59 5.28
C ALA A 375 -13.83 -12.31 5.24
N ILE A 376 -14.47 -11.15 5.34
CA ILE A 376 -13.77 -9.86 5.36
C ILE A 376 -12.95 -9.73 6.66
N ALA A 377 -13.50 -10.11 7.80
CA ALA A 377 -12.77 -10.12 9.07
C ALA A 377 -11.56 -11.05 9.02
N TRP A 378 -11.71 -12.24 8.44
CA TRP A 378 -10.62 -13.17 8.23
C TRP A 378 -9.53 -12.56 7.34
N CYS A 379 -9.87 -11.83 6.27
CA CYS A 379 -8.89 -11.13 5.45
C CYS A 379 -8.14 -10.03 6.22
N MET A 380 -8.83 -9.33 7.13
CA MET A 380 -8.23 -8.28 7.98
C MET A 380 -7.36 -8.79 9.13
N ARG A 381 -7.44 -10.09 9.45
CA ARG A 381 -6.74 -10.71 10.59
C ARG A 381 -5.22 -10.56 10.51
N SER A 382 -4.69 -10.59 9.29
CA SER A 382 -3.25 -10.48 9.08
C SER A 382 -2.82 -9.04 9.32
N GLU A 383 -1.93 -8.81 10.28
CA GLU A 383 -1.36 -7.48 10.53
C GLU A 383 -0.60 -6.95 9.31
N GLY A 384 -0.08 -7.84 8.45
CA GLY A 384 0.56 -7.48 7.19
C GLY A 384 -0.40 -6.92 6.13
N VAL A 385 -1.72 -7.12 6.29
CA VAL A 385 -2.75 -6.51 5.43
C VAL A 385 -3.11 -5.14 5.99
N SER A 386 -2.73 -4.10 5.26
CA SER A 386 -2.99 -2.70 5.65
C SER A 386 -4.44 -2.31 5.40
N CYS A 387 -5.02 -2.78 4.28
CA CYS A 387 -6.41 -2.50 3.91
C CYS A 387 -7.00 -3.62 3.04
N VAL A 388 -8.28 -3.94 3.26
CA VAL A 388 -9.07 -4.83 2.39
C VAL A 388 -10.06 -3.99 1.56
N LEU A 389 -9.96 -4.05 0.24
CA LEU A 389 -10.88 -3.37 -0.67
C LEU A 389 -12.17 -4.18 -0.84
N ILE A 390 -13.29 -3.60 -0.42
CA ILE A 390 -14.63 -4.15 -0.62
C ILE A 390 -15.29 -3.52 -1.84
N GLY A 391 -16.08 -4.31 -2.56
CA GLY A 391 -16.93 -3.85 -3.65
C GLY A 391 -18.38 -4.19 -3.35
N VAL A 392 -19.27 -3.21 -3.47
CA VAL A 392 -20.68 -3.32 -3.07
C VAL A 392 -21.58 -2.68 -4.10
N SER A 393 -22.77 -3.24 -4.30
CA SER A 393 -23.77 -2.71 -5.23
C SER A 393 -24.92 -1.96 -4.53
N SER A 394 -24.88 -1.85 -3.20
CA SER A 394 -25.87 -1.11 -2.42
C SER A 394 -25.31 -0.67 -1.06
N THR A 395 -26.01 0.23 -0.39
CA THR A 395 -25.69 0.71 0.96
C THR A 395 -25.83 -0.37 2.03
N GLU A 396 -26.75 -1.32 1.85
CA GLU A 396 -27.01 -2.40 2.80
C GLU A 396 -25.82 -3.36 2.82
N GLN A 397 -25.31 -3.75 1.63
CA GLN A 397 -24.10 -4.55 1.52
C GLN A 397 -22.88 -3.85 2.11
N LEU A 398 -22.80 -2.52 1.96
CA LEU A 398 -21.72 -1.73 2.56
C LEU A 398 -21.77 -1.81 4.08
N LEU A 399 -22.93 -1.51 4.69
CA LEU A 399 -23.10 -1.54 6.14
C LEU A 399 -22.89 -2.94 6.72
N GLU A 400 -23.37 -3.98 6.03
CA GLU A 400 -23.09 -5.37 6.37
C GLU A 400 -21.58 -5.63 6.40
N ASN A 401 -20.86 -5.28 5.32
CA ASN A 401 -19.42 -5.50 5.19
C ASN A 401 -18.60 -4.70 6.22
N LEU A 402 -19.00 -3.48 6.54
CA LEU A 402 -18.36 -2.66 7.59
C LEU A 402 -18.53 -3.32 8.98
N GLY A 403 -19.60 -4.08 9.19
CA GLY A 403 -19.83 -4.89 10.39
C GLY A 403 -18.71 -5.91 10.66
N ALA A 404 -17.93 -6.31 9.64
CA ALA A 404 -16.79 -7.22 9.78
C ALA A 404 -15.74 -6.72 10.78
N ILE A 405 -15.64 -5.42 11.02
CA ILE A 405 -14.71 -4.83 12.00
C ILE A 405 -15.00 -5.36 13.41
N LYS A 406 -16.27 -5.59 13.76
CA LYS A 406 -16.67 -6.14 15.06
C LYS A 406 -16.33 -7.62 15.19
N ILE A 407 -16.23 -8.33 14.07
CA ILE A 407 -15.92 -9.76 14.02
C ILE A 407 -14.42 -10.00 14.24
N LEU A 408 -13.57 -9.02 13.94
CA LEU A 408 -12.13 -9.15 14.12
C LEU A 408 -11.73 -9.51 15.56
N SER A 409 -12.43 -8.99 16.57
CA SER A 409 -12.14 -9.28 17.98
C SER A 409 -12.58 -10.66 18.46
N ILE A 410 -13.44 -11.36 17.70
CA ILE A 410 -13.90 -12.71 18.05
C ILE A 410 -13.15 -13.81 17.28
N LEU A 411 -12.27 -13.44 16.32
CA LEU A 411 -11.44 -14.39 15.59
C LEU A 411 -10.29 -14.92 16.46
N THR A 412 -10.57 -15.91 17.30
CA THR A 412 -9.55 -16.57 18.13
C THR A 412 -8.67 -17.52 17.30
N PRO A 413 -7.45 -17.85 17.77
CA PRO A 413 -6.59 -18.84 17.11
C PRO A 413 -7.29 -20.19 16.86
N GLU A 414 -8.10 -20.67 17.80
CA GLU A 414 -8.84 -21.93 17.68
C GLU A 414 -9.87 -21.87 16.54
N LEU A 415 -10.57 -20.74 16.43
CA LEU A 415 -11.52 -20.51 15.33
C LEU A 415 -10.80 -20.46 13.98
N LEU A 416 -9.61 -19.86 13.92
CA LEU A 416 -8.81 -19.84 12.70
C LEU A 416 -8.35 -21.24 12.28
N VAL A 417 -7.94 -22.08 13.23
CA VAL A 417 -7.61 -23.49 12.98
C VAL A 417 -8.84 -24.26 12.47
N GLN A 418 -10.01 -24.02 13.06
CA GLN A 418 -11.26 -24.60 12.57
C GLN A 418 -11.55 -24.18 11.13
N MET A 419 -11.45 -22.89 10.80
CA MET A 419 -11.63 -22.39 9.44
C MET A 419 -10.62 -23.00 8.46
N ASP A 420 -9.35 -23.09 8.86
CA ASP A 420 -8.29 -23.72 8.05
C ASP A 420 -8.56 -25.21 7.80
N SER A 421 -9.15 -25.92 8.78
CA SER A 421 -9.54 -27.33 8.61
C SER A 421 -10.67 -27.54 7.60
N VAL A 422 -11.56 -26.55 7.42
CA VAL A 422 -12.58 -26.57 6.36
C VAL A 422 -11.97 -26.21 5.00
N LEU A 423 -11.09 -25.21 4.99
CA LEU A 423 -10.49 -24.70 3.76
C LEU A 423 -9.46 -25.65 3.15
N LEU A 424 -8.72 -26.40 3.97
CA LEU A 424 -7.70 -27.37 3.56
C LEU A 424 -6.70 -26.80 2.52
N ASN A 425 -6.32 -25.54 2.69
CA ASN A 425 -5.45 -24.83 1.76
C ASN A 425 -4.50 -23.86 2.47
N THR A 426 -4.18 -24.12 3.74
CA THR A 426 -3.21 -23.32 4.48
C THR A 426 -1.87 -23.37 3.75
N PRO A 427 -1.35 -22.21 3.32
CA PRO A 427 -0.16 -22.19 2.49
C PRO A 427 1.06 -22.58 3.31
N GLN A 428 1.90 -23.47 2.75
CA GLN A 428 3.11 -23.93 3.44
C GLN A 428 4.24 -22.92 3.29
N ASN A 429 4.83 -22.51 4.41
CA ASN A 429 6.04 -21.72 4.39
C ASN A 429 7.22 -22.68 4.16
N LYS A 430 7.83 -22.69 2.97
CA LYS A 430 8.93 -23.61 2.58
C LYS A 430 10.19 -23.51 3.45
N LYS A 431 10.20 -22.69 4.50
CA LYS A 431 11.32 -22.46 5.42
C LYS A 431 11.32 -23.37 6.65
N GLU A 432 10.32 -24.21 6.89
CA GLU A 432 10.46 -25.25 7.91
C GLU A 432 11.28 -26.42 7.34
N PRO A 433 12.47 -26.73 7.89
CA PRO A 433 13.14 -27.96 7.54
C PRO A 433 12.22 -29.11 7.96
N ARG A 434 11.91 -30.01 7.03
CA ARG A 434 11.30 -31.30 7.36
C ARG A 434 12.18 -31.93 8.45
N ARG A 435 11.63 -32.07 9.65
CA ARG A 435 12.29 -32.73 10.77
C ARG A 435 12.59 -34.19 10.45
#